data_AF-A0A7S3RNZ8-F1
#
_entry.id   AF-A0A7S3RNZ8-F1
#
_cell.length_a   1.000
_cell.length_b   1.000
_cell.length_c   1.000
_cell.angle_alpha   90.00
_cell.angle_beta   90.00
_cell.angle_gamma   90.00
#
_symmetry.space_group_name_H-M   'P 1'
#
loop_
_entity.id
_entity.type
_entity.pdbx_description
1 polymer ?
#
loop_
_entity_poly.entity_id
_entity_poly.type
_entity_poly.pdbx_seq_one_letter_code
_entity_poly.pdbx_strand_id
1 'polypeptide(L)'
;PLSEPGVVFIKTHATGSSTLTSIMHRFCDANGSTCFVYPRGVHAGSTLSAAQLRDWVAPDSIRIFANHAVYEPVSFAALFPTHKVVSLFRHPVARLASSLRHARTAKLEWWLSAALSGRPRALPWARACGPQGPLMSE
;
A
#
# COMPACT_ATOMS: atom_id res chain seq x y z
N PRO A 1 19.79 -9.94 -9.34
CA PRO A 1 19.69 -9.87 -7.86
C PRO A 1 20.18 -8.51 -7.33
N LEU A 2 19.37 -7.86 -6.49
CA LEU A 2 19.82 -6.68 -5.74
C LEU A 2 21.00 -7.11 -4.85
N SER A 3 22.15 -6.49 -5.02
CA SER A 3 23.34 -6.71 -4.17
C SER A 3 23.17 -6.14 -2.76
N GLU A 4 22.20 -5.23 -2.57
CA GLU A 4 21.96 -4.48 -1.34
C GLU A 4 20.71 -4.96 -0.59
N PRO A 5 20.75 -5.04 0.76
CA PRO A 5 19.66 -5.60 1.57
C PRO A 5 18.42 -4.71 1.56
N GLY A 6 17.28 -5.25 1.14
CA GLY A 6 16.00 -4.55 0.98
C GLY A 6 15.16 -4.36 2.25
N VAL A 7 13.99 -3.75 2.12
CA VAL A 7 12.96 -3.69 3.18
C VAL A 7 11.64 -4.21 2.68
N VAL A 8 10.99 -5.05 3.48
CA VAL A 8 9.61 -5.50 3.26
C VAL A 8 8.75 -4.93 4.37
N PHE A 9 7.93 -3.94 4.04
CA PHE A 9 6.96 -3.34 4.94
C PHE A 9 5.57 -3.96 4.77
N ILE A 10 5.16 -4.76 5.76
CA ILE A 10 3.84 -5.38 5.80
C ILE A 10 2.85 -4.39 6.38
N LYS A 11 1.99 -3.86 5.51
CA LYS A 11 1.04 -2.81 5.86
C LYS A 11 -0.19 -3.41 6.52
N THR A 12 -0.55 -2.87 7.68
CA THR A 12 -1.85 -3.12 8.30
C THR A 12 -2.77 -1.92 8.08
N HIS A 13 -4.06 -2.13 7.90
CA HIS A 13 -5.03 -1.04 7.75
C HIS A 13 -5.12 -0.19 9.03
N ALA A 14 -5.30 1.12 8.85
CA ALA A 14 -5.53 2.10 9.91
C ALA A 14 -4.45 2.19 11.01
N THR A 15 -3.21 1.79 10.70
CA THR A 15 -2.05 1.90 11.61
C THR A 15 -1.15 3.10 11.34
N GLY A 16 -1.46 3.94 10.35
CA GLY A 16 -0.53 4.96 9.82
C GLY A 16 0.35 4.44 8.68
N SER A 17 0.04 3.25 8.17
CA SER A 17 0.80 2.59 7.09
C SER A 17 0.87 3.39 5.79
N SER A 18 -0.14 4.18 5.44
CA SER A 18 -0.10 5.03 4.23
C SER A 18 0.93 6.16 4.35
N THR A 19 1.06 6.75 5.56
CA THR A 19 2.09 7.76 5.84
C THR A 19 3.48 7.15 5.70
N LEU A 20 3.73 6.00 6.32
CA LEU A 20 5.03 5.33 6.22
C LEU A 20 5.35 4.88 4.79
N THR A 21 4.36 4.38 4.04
CA THR A 21 4.55 4.08 2.60
C THR A 21 4.95 5.32 1.82
N SER A 22 4.32 6.46 2.07
CA SER A 22 4.66 7.72 1.39
C SER A 22 6.09 8.17 1.68
N ILE A 23 6.55 8.02 2.94
CA ILE A 23 7.94 8.28 3.33
C ILE A 23 8.90 7.35 2.58
N MET A 24 8.60 6.05 2.54
CA MET A 24 9.41 5.06 1.83
C MET A 24 9.49 5.33 0.32
N HIS A 25 8.39 5.71 -0.31
CA HIS A 25 8.37 6.10 -1.72
C HIS A 25 9.23 7.34 -1.98
N ARG A 26 9.11 8.39 -1.16
CA ARG A 26 9.98 9.57 -1.24
C ARG A 26 11.46 9.24 -1.05
N PHE A 27 11.77 8.29 -0.16
CA PHE A 27 13.13 7.80 0.01
C PHE A 27 13.63 7.11 -1.26
N CYS A 28 12.81 6.25 -1.88
CA CYS A 28 13.15 5.61 -3.15
C CYS A 28 13.43 6.65 -4.25
N ASP A 29 12.55 7.64 -4.40
CA ASP A 29 12.70 8.71 -5.39
C ASP A 29 14.00 9.50 -5.17
N ALA A 30 14.30 9.88 -3.92
CA ALA A 30 15.49 10.66 -3.58
C ALA A 30 16.81 9.88 -3.73
N ASN A 31 16.77 8.55 -3.69
CA ASN A 31 17.96 7.69 -3.73
C ASN A 31 18.07 6.86 -5.02
N GLY A 32 17.27 7.15 -6.04
CA GLY A 32 17.23 6.38 -7.29
C GLY A 32 16.94 4.89 -7.08
N SER A 33 16.22 4.55 -6.01
CA SER A 33 15.91 3.18 -5.63
C SER A 33 14.50 2.81 -6.05
N THR A 34 14.25 1.52 -6.32
CA THR A 34 12.93 1.07 -6.76
C THR A 34 12.05 0.68 -5.57
N CYS A 35 10.90 1.32 -5.45
CA CYS A 35 9.85 0.93 -4.53
C CYS A 35 8.73 0.16 -5.24
N PHE A 36 8.05 -0.73 -4.53
CA PHE A 36 6.84 -1.37 -5.05
C PHE A 36 5.75 -0.33 -5.33
N VAL A 37 5.20 -0.39 -6.53
CA VAL A 37 4.06 0.41 -6.99
C VAL A 37 3.00 -0.57 -7.47
N TYR A 38 1.75 -0.30 -7.13
CA TYR A 38 0.63 -1.16 -7.53
C TYR A 38 0.50 -1.20 -9.07
N PRO A 39 0.20 -2.38 -9.65
CA PRO A 39 -0.15 -2.46 -11.06
C PRO A 39 -1.33 -1.54 -11.40
N ARG A 40 -1.38 -1.06 -12.65
CA ARG A 40 -2.49 -0.21 -13.09
C ARG A 40 -3.83 -0.94 -12.93
N GLY A 41 -4.85 -0.24 -12.43
CA GLY A 41 -6.20 -0.78 -12.23
C GLY A 41 -6.39 -1.56 -10.92
N VAL A 42 -5.34 -1.69 -10.10
CA VAL A 42 -5.40 -2.40 -8.82
C VAL A 42 -5.63 -1.45 -7.66
N HIS A 43 -6.52 -1.85 -6.74
CA HIS A 43 -6.75 -1.14 -5.49
C HIS A 43 -5.62 -1.37 -4.48
N ALA A 44 -4.99 -0.28 -4.01
CA ALA A 44 -3.88 -0.32 -3.07
C ALA A 44 -4.22 -0.84 -1.67
N GLY A 45 -5.50 -0.93 -1.33
CA GLY A 45 -5.99 -1.47 -0.06
C GLY A 45 -6.32 -2.97 -0.09
N SER A 46 -6.09 -3.68 -1.19
CA SER A 46 -6.33 -5.13 -1.23
C SER A 46 -5.23 -5.86 -0.44
N THR A 47 -5.62 -6.74 0.48
CA THR A 47 -4.66 -7.60 1.19
C THR A 47 -4.32 -8.78 0.30
N LEU A 48 -3.04 -8.94 -0.03
CA LEU A 48 -2.56 -10.09 -0.79
C LEU A 48 -2.40 -11.30 0.11
N SER A 49 -2.84 -12.46 -0.39
CA SER A 49 -2.38 -13.75 0.12
C SER A 49 -0.93 -13.99 -0.29
N ALA A 50 -0.26 -14.93 0.38
CA ALA A 50 1.09 -15.33 0.00
C ALA A 50 1.18 -15.94 -1.41
N ALA A 51 0.11 -16.58 -1.89
CA ALA A 51 0.04 -17.08 -3.26
C ALA A 51 0.03 -15.92 -4.27
N GLN A 52 -0.81 -14.90 -4.04
CA GLN A 52 -0.91 -13.72 -4.92
C GLN A 52 0.36 -12.86 -4.91
N LEU A 53 1.13 -12.90 -3.82
CA LEU A 53 2.40 -12.18 -3.69
C LEU A 53 3.40 -12.59 -4.79
N ARG A 54 3.45 -13.88 -5.14
CA ARG A 54 4.35 -14.40 -6.19
C ARG A 54 4.02 -13.83 -7.57
N ASP A 55 2.74 -13.63 -7.85
CA ASP A 55 2.28 -13.14 -9.16
C ASP A 55 2.53 -11.64 -9.34
N TRP A 56 2.71 -10.90 -8.24
CA TRP A 56 2.74 -9.43 -8.25
C TRP A 56 4.13 -8.84 -8.08
N VAL A 57 5.10 -9.65 -7.65
CA VAL A 57 6.40 -9.19 -7.23
C VAL A 57 7.46 -9.75 -8.17
N ALA A 58 8.23 -8.86 -8.78
CA ALA A 58 9.53 -9.18 -9.38
C ALA A 58 10.63 -8.80 -8.35
N PRO A 59 11.00 -9.71 -7.43
CA PRO A 59 11.71 -9.35 -6.20
C PRO A 59 13.12 -8.79 -6.45
N ASP A 60 13.78 -9.23 -7.52
CA ASP A 60 15.10 -8.76 -7.93
C ASP A 60 15.16 -7.29 -8.38
N SER A 61 14.00 -6.63 -8.49
CA SER A 61 13.90 -5.23 -8.92
C SER A 61 13.47 -4.28 -7.83
N ILE A 62 13.07 -4.76 -6.64
CA ILE A 62 12.38 -3.94 -5.62
C ILE A 62 13.23 -3.80 -4.35
N ARG A 63 13.72 -2.59 -4.09
CA ARG A 63 14.46 -2.22 -2.87
C ARG A 63 13.55 -2.16 -1.64
N ILE A 64 12.35 -1.61 -1.80
CA ILE A 64 11.35 -1.52 -0.73
C ILE A 64 9.99 -2.03 -1.24
N PHE A 65 9.51 -3.13 -0.64
CA PHE A 65 8.18 -3.65 -0.89
C PHE A 65 7.24 -3.20 0.23
N ALA A 66 6.21 -2.41 -0.09
CA ALA A 66 5.24 -1.92 0.90
C ALA A 66 3.81 -2.25 0.45
N ASN A 67 3.20 -3.28 1.04
CA ASN A 67 1.85 -3.70 0.68
C ASN A 67 1.08 -4.30 1.87
N HIS A 68 -0.25 -4.32 1.77
CA HIS A 68 -1.10 -5.15 2.62
C HIS A 68 -0.91 -6.62 2.20
N ALA A 69 -0.31 -7.42 3.08
CA ALA A 69 -0.07 -8.83 2.83
C ALA A 69 -0.18 -9.62 4.13
N VAL A 70 -0.63 -10.87 4.02
CA VAL A 70 -0.55 -11.81 5.13
C VAL A 70 0.89 -12.28 5.27
N TYR A 71 1.50 -12.07 6.45
CA TYR A 71 2.87 -12.50 6.69
C TYR A 71 2.96 -14.02 6.74
N GLU A 72 3.67 -14.59 5.78
CA GLU A 72 4.03 -16.02 5.76
C GLU A 72 5.56 -16.13 5.68
N PRO A 73 6.25 -16.52 6.78
CA PRO A 73 7.70 -16.47 6.85
C PRO A 73 8.41 -17.19 5.70
N VAL A 74 7.93 -18.38 5.33
CA VAL A 74 8.54 -19.20 4.27
C VAL A 74 8.44 -18.51 2.91
N SER A 75 7.27 -18.01 2.54
CA SER A 75 7.06 -17.32 1.27
C SER A 75 7.83 -16.00 1.19
N PHE A 76 7.88 -15.23 2.28
CA PHE A 76 8.62 -13.97 2.31
C PHE A 76 10.14 -14.18 2.29
N ALA A 77 10.67 -15.20 2.98
CA ALA A 77 12.09 -15.54 2.92
C ALA A 77 12.50 -16.03 1.53
N ALA A 78 11.63 -16.79 0.85
CA ALA A 78 11.88 -17.25 -0.52
C ALA A 78 11.85 -16.10 -1.54
N LEU A 79 10.91 -15.15 -1.40
CA LEU A 79 10.77 -14.03 -2.33
C LEU A 79 11.75 -12.90 -2.05
N PHE A 80 12.08 -12.64 -0.80
CA PHE A 80 12.89 -11.50 -0.38
C PHE A 80 14.03 -11.95 0.55
N PRO A 81 14.98 -12.77 0.06
CA PRO A 81 15.98 -13.43 0.90
C PRO A 81 16.92 -12.44 1.61
N THR A 82 17.12 -11.24 1.06
CA THR A 82 18.01 -10.23 1.62
C THR A 82 17.27 -9.09 2.34
N HIS A 83 15.94 -9.09 2.34
CA HIS A 83 15.16 -7.98 2.89
C HIS A 83 14.90 -8.14 4.37
N LYS A 84 14.85 -7.01 5.09
CA LYS A 84 14.36 -6.96 6.46
C LYS A 84 12.85 -6.73 6.46
N VAL A 85 12.11 -7.59 7.17
CA VAL A 85 10.67 -7.48 7.32
C VAL A 85 10.34 -6.54 8.48
N VAL A 86 9.49 -5.54 8.23
CA VAL A 86 9.01 -4.57 9.22
C VAL A 86 7.48 -4.47 9.14
N SER A 87 6.85 -4.15 10.28
CA SER A 87 5.41 -3.90 10.36
C SER A 87 5.12 -2.82 11.39
N LEU A 88 3.98 -2.15 11.25
CA LEU A 88 3.54 -1.07 12.13
C LEU A 88 2.21 -1.44 12.77
N PHE A 89 2.21 -1.54 14.09
CA PHE A 89 1.02 -1.83 14.90
C PHE A 89 0.50 -0.58 15.60
N ARG A 90 -0.78 -0.62 15.96
CA ARG A 90 -1.48 0.45 16.68
C ARG A 90 -2.37 -0.18 17.75
N HIS A 91 -2.59 0.55 18.84
CA HIS A 91 -3.56 0.15 19.87
C HIS A 91 -4.89 -0.32 19.24
N PRO A 92 -5.40 -1.51 19.61
CA PRO A 92 -6.43 -2.21 18.84
C PRO A 92 -7.75 -1.43 18.75
N VAL A 93 -8.19 -0.81 19.86
CA VAL A 93 -9.43 -0.01 19.89
C VAL A 93 -9.32 1.23 19.00
N ALA A 94 -8.16 1.90 19.01
CA ALA A 94 -7.93 3.09 18.20
C ALA A 94 -7.86 2.74 16.71
N ARG A 95 -7.25 1.59 16.38
CA ARG A 95 -7.23 1.04 15.01
C ARG A 95 -8.64 0.74 14.53
N LEU A 96 -9.44 0.02 15.31
CA LEU A 96 -10.82 -0.34 14.96
C LEU A 96 -11.68 0.92 14.75
N ALA A 97 -11.65 1.86 15.69
CA ALA A 97 -12.39 3.12 15.57
C ALA A 97 -11.99 3.91 14.31
N SER A 98 -10.69 3.92 13.97
CA SER A 98 -10.18 4.55 12.75
C SER A 98 -10.66 3.84 11.49
N SER A 99 -10.65 2.50 11.46
CA SER A 99 -11.17 1.73 10.32
C SER A 99 -12.67 1.97 10.09
N LEU A 100 -13.47 2.01 11.16
CA LEU A 100 -14.90 2.29 11.06
C LEU A 100 -15.18 3.70 10.55
N ARG A 101 -14.43 4.71 11.02
CA ARG A 101 -14.52 6.09 10.50
C ARG A 101 -14.14 6.15 9.02
N HIS A 102 -13.07 5.47 8.62
CA HIS A 102 -12.64 5.42 7.23
C HIS A 102 -13.71 4.77 6.34
N ALA A 103 -14.28 3.63 6.75
CA ALA A 103 -15.34 2.95 5.99
C ALA A 103 -16.61 3.81 5.85
N ARG A 104 -17.01 4.53 6.91
CA ARG A 104 -18.13 5.47 6.87
C ARG A 104 -17.89 6.62 5.91
N THR A 105 -16.69 7.20 5.95
CA THR A 105 -16.31 8.34 5.09
C THR A 105 -16.24 7.91 3.64
N ALA A 106 -15.59 6.77 3.34
CA ALA A 106 -15.51 6.24 1.97
C ALA A 106 -16.90 5.96 1.38
N LYS A 107 -17.85 5.46 2.20
CA LYS A 107 -19.24 5.26 1.79
C LYS A 107 -19.94 6.59 1.49
N LEU A 108 -19.77 7.59 2.37
CA LEU A 108 -20.36 8.91 2.18
C LEU A 108 -19.82 9.62 0.93
N GLU A 109 -18.50 9.59 0.71
CA GLU A 109 -17.87 10.16 -0.49
C GLU A 109 -18.37 9.49 -1.77
N TRP A 110 -18.55 8.17 -1.76
CA TRP A 110 -19.13 7.46 -2.89
C TRP A 110 -20.58 7.90 -3.17
N TRP A 111 -21.41 8.01 -2.13
CA TRP A 111 -22.79 8.48 -2.25
C TRP A 111 -22.88 9.90 -2.80
N LEU A 112 -22.06 10.82 -2.28
CA LEU A 112 -22.01 12.21 -2.76
C LEU A 112 -21.53 12.29 -4.21
N SER A 113 -20.50 11.51 -4.57
CA SER A 113 -20.01 11.42 -5.94
C SER A 113 -21.10 10.91 -6.88
N ALA A 114 -21.81 9.84 -6.51
CA ALA A 114 -22.90 9.27 -7.30
C ALA A 114 -24.08 10.25 -7.49
N ALA A 115 -24.44 11.00 -6.43
CA ALA A 115 -25.53 11.96 -6.46
C ALA A 115 -25.23 13.19 -7.32
N LEU A 116 -23.98 13.67 -7.34
CA LEU A 116 -23.59 14.88 -8.06
C LEU A 116 -23.24 14.65 -9.54
N SER A 117 -22.76 13.47 -9.93
CA SER A 117 -22.31 13.21 -11.32
C SER A 117 -23.33 12.52 -12.23
N GLY A 118 -24.51 12.12 -11.74
CA GLY A 118 -25.56 11.45 -12.54
C GLY A 118 -25.15 10.12 -13.20
N ARG A 119 -23.91 9.67 -12.98
CA ARG A 119 -23.32 8.39 -13.34
C ARG A 119 -22.30 8.04 -12.26
N PRO A 120 -22.17 6.77 -11.84
CA PRO A 120 -21.13 6.39 -10.89
C PRO A 120 -19.76 6.66 -11.51
N ARG A 121 -19.08 7.75 -11.10
CA ARG A 121 -17.66 7.92 -11.40
C ARG A 121 -16.87 6.88 -10.62
N ALA A 122 -15.78 6.40 -11.22
CA ALA A 122 -14.84 5.50 -10.57
C ALA A 122 -14.48 6.04 -9.17
N LEU A 123 -14.54 5.16 -8.18
CA LEU A 123 -14.37 5.49 -6.77
C LEU A 123 -13.10 6.35 -6.52
N PRO A 124 -13.15 7.38 -5.64
CA PRO A 124 -12.07 8.35 -5.42
C PRO A 124 -10.72 7.76 -4.96
N TRP A 125 -10.68 6.51 -4.50
CA TRP A 125 -9.47 5.85 -4.01
C TRP A 125 -8.36 5.74 -5.05
N ALA A 126 -8.69 5.81 -6.35
CA ALA A 126 -7.68 5.84 -7.41
C ALA A 126 -6.70 7.02 -7.27
N ARG A 127 -7.10 8.09 -6.59
CA ARG A 127 -6.25 9.25 -6.25
C ARG A 127 -5.63 9.20 -4.86
N ALA A 128 -6.01 8.28 -3.98
CA ALA A 128 -5.58 8.33 -2.58
C ALA A 128 -4.34 7.47 -2.29
N CYS A 129 -4.06 6.47 -3.12
CA CYS A 129 -3.05 5.45 -2.81
C CYS A 129 -2.20 4.99 -4.02
N GLY A 130 -2.28 5.69 -5.16
CA GLY A 130 -1.37 5.50 -6.29
C GLY A 130 -0.31 6.60 -6.37
N PRO A 131 0.65 6.53 -7.31
CA PRO A 131 1.56 7.63 -7.62
C PRO A 131 0.83 8.91 -8.09
N GLN A 132 -0.48 8.84 -8.32
CA GLN A 132 -1.40 9.94 -8.62
C GLN A 132 -2.14 10.45 -7.36
N GLY A 133 -1.66 10.07 -6.16
CA GLY A 133 -1.80 10.84 -4.92
C GLY A 133 -1.63 12.33 -5.21
N PRO A 134 -2.28 13.27 -4.48
CA PRO A 134 -2.26 14.68 -4.81
C PRO A 134 -0.83 15.26 -4.71
N LEU A 135 -0.06 15.07 -5.77
CA LEU A 135 0.88 16.03 -6.30
C LEU A 135 -0.01 17.10 -6.92
N MET A 136 -0.55 17.98 -6.06
CA MET A 136 -0.70 19.35 -6.49
C MET A 136 0.73 19.89 -6.60
N SER A 137 1.31 19.73 -7.78
CA SER A 137 2.32 20.64 -8.28
C SER A 137 1.56 21.85 -8.82
N GLU A 138 1.77 23.00 -8.18
CA GLU A 138 1.75 24.27 -8.90
C GLU A 138 2.82 24.26 -10.01
#